data_AF-A0A167DTQ9-F1
#
_entry.id   AF-A0A167DTQ9-F1
#
_cell.length_a   1.000
_cell.length_b   1.000
_cell.length_c   1.000
_cell.angle_alpha   90.00
_cell.angle_beta   90.00
_cell.angle_gamma   90.00
#
_symmetry.space_group_name_H-M   'P 1'
#
loop_
_entity.id
_entity.type
_entity.pdbx_description
1 polymer ?
#
loop_
_entity_poly.entity_id
_entity_poly.type
_entity_poly.pdbx_seq_one_letter_code
_entity_poly.pdbx_strand_id
1 'polypeptide(L)'
;MEWGSRVSQDAQDGAHFSIFKHLLQDGSGVIRVDHNPSSSNLTILVDKSKMQSHGKPALSNYLCRLHIWRCTADVSSCKELYEPLCAVDGDYEEWRKIVCSKPSPRWKFVQPNTFLNGDSVEMKVYDESSEGIIQSWAERDI
;
A
#
# COMPACT_ATOMS: atom_id res chain seq x y z
N MET A 1 -16.14 9.27 -0.75
CA MET A 1 -15.14 8.66 0.17
C MET A 1 -14.08 9.73 0.38
N GLU A 2 -14.18 10.47 1.48
CA GLU A 2 -13.37 11.67 1.73
C GLU A 2 -11.95 11.30 2.14
N TRP A 3 -10.96 11.74 1.37
CA TRP A 3 -9.53 11.54 1.59
C TRP A 3 -8.88 12.75 2.27
N GLY A 4 -9.52 13.30 3.31
CA GLY A 4 -9.13 14.54 3.98
C GLY A 4 -7.96 14.47 4.98
N SER A 5 -7.38 13.30 5.24
CA SER A 5 -6.29 13.16 6.23
C SER A 5 -4.90 13.30 5.60
N ARG A 6 -4.01 14.02 6.30
CA ARG A 6 -2.56 14.12 6.01
C ARG A 6 -1.79 12.79 6.22
N VAL A 7 -2.51 11.76 6.65
CA VAL A 7 -2.05 10.40 6.91
C VAL A 7 -2.81 9.46 5.99
N SER A 8 -2.11 8.45 5.47
CA SER A 8 -2.73 7.33 4.73
C SER A 8 -3.87 6.71 5.54
N GLN A 9 -5.04 6.51 4.92
CA GLN A 9 -6.18 5.85 5.56
C GLN A 9 -5.97 4.34 5.72
N ASP A 10 -5.10 3.75 4.90
CA ASP A 10 -4.70 2.34 4.97
C ASP A 10 -3.29 2.23 5.57
N ALA A 11 -3.12 1.35 6.56
CA ALA A 11 -1.85 1.13 7.24
C ALA A 11 -0.76 0.59 6.29
N GLN A 12 -1.15 -0.20 5.29
CA GLN A 12 -0.24 -0.75 4.29
C GLN A 12 0.24 0.35 3.33
N ASP A 13 -0.65 1.24 2.90
CA ASP A 13 -0.28 2.38 2.05
C ASP A 13 0.69 3.33 2.77
N GLY A 14 0.48 3.57 4.07
CA GLY A 14 1.41 4.35 4.91
C GLY A 14 2.79 3.68 5.04
N ALA A 15 2.81 2.36 5.22
CA ALA A 15 4.05 1.59 5.28
C ALA A 15 4.81 1.60 3.94
N HIS A 16 4.12 1.39 2.81
CA HIS A 16 4.73 1.45 1.49
C HIS A 16 5.29 2.85 1.19
N PHE A 17 4.55 3.90 1.53
CA PHE A 17 5.02 5.27 1.36
C PHE A 17 6.26 5.54 2.22
N SER A 18 6.32 5.04 3.46
CA SER A 18 7.52 5.17 4.31
C SER A 18 8.76 4.51 3.69
N ILE A 19 8.61 3.30 3.12
CA ILE A 19 9.69 2.57 2.45
C ILE A 19 10.15 3.33 1.20
N PHE A 20 9.20 3.85 0.43
CA PHE A 20 9.47 4.66 -0.75
C PHE A 20 10.23 5.95 -0.39
N LYS A 21 9.74 6.71 0.59
CA LYS A 21 10.39 7.95 1.07
C LYS A 21 11.79 7.67 1.63
N HIS A 22 11.96 6.57 2.37
CA HIS A 22 13.26 6.12 2.86
C HIS A 22 14.24 5.81 1.71
N LEU A 23 13.79 5.12 0.66
CA LEU A 23 14.64 4.84 -0.51
C LEU A 23 14.95 6.09 -1.35
N LEU A 24 14.05 7.07 -1.39
CA LEU A 24 14.32 8.36 -2.03
C LEU A 24 15.40 9.14 -1.28
N GLN A 25 15.34 9.15 0.05
CA GLN A 25 16.27 9.90 0.91
C GLN A 25 17.64 9.19 1.02
N ASP A 26 17.63 7.90 1.37
CA ASP A 26 18.84 7.16 1.75
C ASP A 26 19.29 6.14 0.70
N GLY A 27 18.50 5.90 -0.35
CA GLY A 27 18.81 4.93 -1.40
C GLY A 27 19.85 5.41 -2.42
N SER A 28 20.51 6.56 -2.23
CA SER A 28 21.59 7.06 -3.12
C SER A 28 21.22 7.08 -4.63
N GLY A 29 19.96 7.46 -4.91
CA GLY A 29 19.42 7.55 -6.27
C GLY A 29 19.01 6.21 -6.88
N VAL A 30 18.78 5.17 -6.09
CA VAL A 30 18.11 3.93 -6.54
C VAL A 30 16.72 4.21 -7.09
N ILE A 31 15.99 5.14 -6.46
CA ILE A 31 14.68 5.61 -6.91
C ILE A 31 14.77 7.11 -7.19
N ARG A 32 14.14 7.55 -8.27
CA ARG A 32 13.89 8.96 -8.58
C ARG A 32 12.46 9.12 -9.07
N VAL A 33 11.88 10.29 -8.82
CA VAL A 33 10.56 10.65 -9.35
C VAL A 33 10.77 11.79 -10.34
N ASP A 34 10.34 11.55 -11.57
CA ASP A 34 10.19 12.61 -12.55
C ASP A 34 8.74 13.09 -12.52
N HIS A 35 8.57 14.37 -12.20
CA HIS A 35 7.28 15.03 -12.11
C HIS A 35 7.20 16.09 -13.20
N ASN A 36 6.26 15.90 -14.14
CA ASN A 36 5.98 16.87 -15.19
C ASN A 36 4.64 17.57 -14.88
N PRO A 37 4.66 18.82 -14.37
CA PRO A 37 3.45 19.54 -13.94
C PRO A 37 2.42 19.71 -15.06
N SER A 38 2.89 19.87 -16.31
CA SER A 38 2.02 20.11 -17.47
C SER A 38 1.21 18.88 -17.88
N SER A 39 1.70 17.67 -17.56
CA SER A 39 1.06 16.41 -17.96
C SER A 39 0.32 15.69 -16.84
N SER A 40 0.40 16.19 -15.60
CA SER A 40 -0.15 15.51 -14.42
C SER A 40 0.24 14.02 -14.37
N ASN A 41 1.48 13.72 -14.74
CA ASN A 41 2.05 12.36 -14.74
C ASN A 41 3.24 12.31 -13.78
N LEU A 42 3.32 11.21 -13.04
CA LEU A 42 4.46 10.88 -12.19
C LEU A 42 5.11 9.63 -12.75
N THR A 43 6.41 9.72 -13.01
CA THR A 43 7.20 8.58 -13.50
C THR A 43 8.20 8.19 -12.43
N ILE A 44 8.10 6.96 -11.92
CA ILE A 44 9.06 6.41 -10.97
C ILE A 44 10.17 5.72 -11.77
N LEU A 45 11.40 6.21 -11.61
CA LEU A 45 12.59 5.67 -12.24
C LEU A 45 13.37 4.86 -11.21
N VAL A 46 13.71 3.61 -11.55
CA VAL A 46 14.44 2.69 -10.68
C VAL A 46 15.75 2.28 -11.33
N ASP A 47 16.88 2.63 -10.69
CA ASP A 47 18.21 2.21 -11.11
C ASP A 47 18.53 0.81 -10.54
N LYS A 48 18.30 -0.22 -11.36
CA LYS A 48 18.56 -1.62 -10.99
C LYS A 48 20.02 -1.89 -10.63
N SER A 49 20.98 -1.14 -11.20
CA SER A 49 22.40 -1.35 -10.94
C SER A 49 22.77 -1.00 -9.50
N LYS A 50 22.04 -0.07 -8.88
CA LYS A 50 22.23 0.37 -7.49
C LYS A 50 21.40 -0.42 -6.47
N MET A 51 20.50 -1.28 -6.93
CA MET A 51 19.59 -2.00 -6.04
C MET A 51 20.33 -2.85 -5.02
N GLN A 52 21.35 -3.60 -5.45
CA GLN A 52 22.12 -4.45 -4.55
C GLN A 52 23.10 -3.66 -3.67
N SER A 53 23.75 -2.65 -4.25
CA SER A 53 24.84 -1.91 -3.60
C SER A 53 24.36 -0.80 -2.66
N HIS A 54 23.22 -0.16 -2.95
CA HIS A 54 22.70 0.98 -2.17
C HIS A 54 21.28 0.71 -1.65
N GLY A 55 20.39 0.16 -2.49
CA GLY A 55 19.00 -0.07 -2.12
C GLY A 55 18.84 -1.10 -0.99
N LYS A 56 19.46 -2.27 -1.15
CA LYS A 56 19.41 -3.34 -0.14
C LYS A 56 20.03 -2.91 1.20
N PRO A 57 21.21 -2.27 1.25
CA PRO A 57 21.73 -1.73 2.51
C PRO A 57 20.83 -0.67 3.14
N ALA A 58 20.27 0.26 2.36
CA ALA A 58 19.37 1.29 2.88
C ALA A 58 18.12 0.68 3.53
N LEU A 59 17.48 -0.28 2.86
CA LEU A 59 16.35 -1.03 3.41
C LEU A 59 16.73 -1.88 4.63
N SER A 60 17.89 -2.55 4.57
CA SER A 60 18.38 -3.36 5.68
C SER A 60 18.55 -2.52 6.94
N ASN A 61 19.12 -1.32 6.83
CA ASN A 61 19.30 -0.44 7.97
C ASN A 61 17.94 0.03 8.53
N TYR A 62 17.03 0.45 7.64
CA TYR A 62 15.69 0.88 8.02
C TYR A 62 14.90 -0.21 8.76
N LEU A 63 14.80 -1.39 8.17
CA LEU A 63 14.05 -2.52 8.74
C LEU A 63 14.69 -3.03 10.03
N CYS A 64 16.02 -3.02 10.13
CA CYS A 64 16.72 -3.40 11.35
C CYS A 64 16.36 -2.46 12.51
N ARG A 65 16.36 -1.15 12.30
CA ARG A 65 15.96 -0.16 13.32
C ARG A 65 14.52 -0.36 13.77
N LEU A 66 13.58 -0.48 12.82
CA LEU A 66 12.18 -0.75 13.14
C LEU A 66 11.99 -2.05 13.93
N HIS A 67 12.72 -3.10 13.56
CA HIS A 67 12.65 -4.38 14.26
C HIS A 67 13.17 -4.28 15.70
N ILE A 68 14.34 -3.65 15.91
CA ILE A 68 14.92 -3.44 17.24
C ILE A 68 13.92 -2.68 18.12
N TRP A 69 13.41 -1.54 17.67
CA TRP A 69 12.49 -0.72 18.46
C TRP A 69 11.17 -1.41 18.75
N ARG A 70 10.66 -2.22 17.81
CA ARG A 70 9.49 -3.08 18.07
C ARG A 70 9.77 -4.09 19.18
N CYS A 71 10.94 -4.74 19.15
CA CYS A 71 11.32 -5.76 20.14
C CYS A 71 11.63 -5.17 21.52
N THR A 72 12.14 -3.94 21.58
CA THR A 72 12.48 -3.26 22.83
C THR A 72 11.36 -2.34 23.34
N ALA A 73 10.22 -2.28 22.65
CA ALA A 73 9.11 -1.37 22.92
C ALA A 73 9.53 0.11 23.00
N ASP A 74 10.53 0.52 22.20
CA ASP A 74 10.99 1.91 22.13
C ASP A 74 10.10 2.73 21.20
N VAL A 75 8.98 3.19 21.75
CA VAL A 75 7.98 3.98 21.02
C VAL A 75 8.53 5.34 20.62
N SER A 76 9.33 5.98 21.47
CA SER A 76 9.92 7.30 21.24
C SER A 76 10.77 7.35 19.97
N SER A 77 11.80 6.50 19.90
CA SER A 77 12.71 6.50 18.75
C SER A 77 12.03 5.99 17.48
N CYS A 78 11.09 5.05 17.62
CA CYS A 78 10.31 4.58 16.47
C CYS A 78 9.46 5.71 15.86
N LYS A 79 8.74 6.47 16.68
CA LYS A 79 7.92 7.60 16.20
C LYS A 79 8.74 8.68 15.54
N GLU A 80 9.87 9.04 16.15
CA GLU A 80 10.77 10.07 15.64
C GLU A 80 11.26 9.75 14.21
N LEU A 81 11.53 8.48 13.91
CA LEU A 81 11.89 8.06 12.56
C LEU A 81 10.67 7.91 11.64
N TYR A 82 9.61 7.23 12.12
CA TYR A 82 8.55 6.71 11.26
C TYR A 82 7.50 7.77 10.88
N GLU A 83 7.12 8.65 11.81
CA GLU A 83 6.09 9.67 11.54
C GLU A 83 6.48 10.62 10.39
N PRO A 84 7.73 11.15 10.31
CA PRO A 84 8.15 11.97 9.17
C PRO A 84 8.20 11.20 7.85
N LEU A 85 8.51 9.90 7.88
CA LEU A 85 8.53 9.05 6.68
C LEU A 85 7.12 8.75 6.16
N CYS A 86 6.11 8.74 7.04
CA CYS A 86 4.71 8.58 6.65
C CYS A 86 3.99 9.90 6.33
N ALA A 87 4.57 11.04 6.71
CA ALA A 87 3.99 12.35 6.44
C ALA A 87 4.03 12.69 4.93
N VAL A 88 2.87 13.06 4.40
CA VAL A 88 2.73 13.56 3.01
C VAL A 88 2.70 15.08 3.06
N ASP A 89 3.88 15.69 2.88
CA ASP A 89 4.12 17.12 2.95
C ASP A 89 4.89 17.63 1.70
N GLY A 90 4.81 18.92 1.40
CA GLY A 90 5.53 19.52 0.27
C GLY A 90 5.20 18.87 -1.08
N ASP A 91 6.23 18.50 -1.85
CA ASP A 91 6.09 17.88 -3.18
C ASP A 91 5.21 16.62 -3.17
N TYR A 92 5.20 15.87 -2.06
CA TYR A 92 4.39 14.66 -1.93
C TYR A 92 2.88 14.95 -1.92
N GLU A 93 2.44 16.14 -1.48
CA GLU A 93 1.03 16.54 -1.53
C GLU A 93 0.55 16.75 -2.97
N GLU A 94 1.41 17.34 -3.82
CA GLU A 94 1.11 17.50 -5.24
C GLU A 94 1.07 16.14 -5.95
N TRP A 95 2.05 15.28 -5.66
CA TRP A 95 2.08 13.92 -6.21
C TRP A 95 0.84 13.13 -5.81
N ARG A 96 0.40 13.25 -4.55
CA ARG A 96 -0.83 12.61 -4.06
C ARG A 96 -2.05 13.07 -4.84
N LYS A 97 -2.18 14.38 -5.14
CA LYS A 97 -3.31 14.89 -5.95
C LYS A 97 -3.36 14.22 -7.32
N ILE A 98 -2.21 14.05 -7.97
CA ILE A 98 -2.09 13.37 -9.28
C ILE A 98 -2.46 11.88 -9.18
N VAL A 99 -2.00 11.17 -8.15
CA VAL A 99 -2.34 9.75 -7.96
C VAL A 99 -3.83 9.60 -7.68
N CYS A 100 -4.40 10.44 -6.80
CA CYS A 100 -5.83 10.41 -6.48
C CYS A 100 -6.73 10.78 -7.66
N SER A 101 -6.25 11.55 -8.64
CA SER A 101 -7.01 11.85 -9.86
C SER A 101 -7.07 10.67 -10.84
N LYS A 102 -6.29 9.60 -10.59
CA LYS A 102 -6.24 8.39 -11.42
C LYS A 102 -6.57 7.16 -10.56
N PRO A 103 -7.81 7.05 -10.04
CA PRO A 103 -8.18 5.93 -9.19
C PRO A 103 -8.14 4.62 -10.00
N SER A 104 -7.48 3.61 -9.44
CA SER A 104 -7.57 2.24 -9.95
C SER A 104 -8.75 1.55 -9.24
N PRO A 105 -9.73 1.00 -9.98
CA PRO A 105 -10.87 0.32 -9.36
C PRO A 105 -10.37 -0.89 -8.57
N ARG A 106 -10.78 -0.99 -7.30
CA ARG A 106 -10.47 -2.18 -6.50
C ARG A 106 -11.25 -3.38 -7.03
N TRP A 107 -10.57 -4.51 -7.12
CA TRP A 107 -11.23 -5.77 -7.49
C TRP A 107 -12.26 -6.15 -6.44
N LYS A 108 -13.39 -6.65 -6.94
CA LYS A 108 -14.41 -7.29 -6.12
C LYS A 108 -14.37 -8.77 -6.45
N PHE A 109 -14.41 -9.60 -5.42
CA PHE A 109 -14.40 -11.04 -5.59
C PHE A 109 -15.80 -11.58 -5.31
N VAL A 110 -16.27 -12.44 -6.21
CA VAL A 110 -17.46 -13.24 -5.98
C VAL A 110 -17.02 -14.49 -5.26
N GLN A 111 -17.49 -14.65 -4.02
CA GLN A 111 -17.12 -15.80 -3.19
C GLN A 111 -18.17 -16.91 -3.33
N PRO A 112 -17.78 -18.18 -3.45
CA PRO A 112 -18.73 -19.29 -3.42
C PRO A 112 -19.33 -19.49 -2.03
N ASN A 113 -20.42 -20.25 -1.96
CA ASN A 113 -21.01 -20.73 -0.71
C ASN A 113 -20.95 -22.25 -0.65
N THR A 114 -20.95 -22.79 0.55
CA THR A 114 -21.04 -24.24 0.79
C THR A 114 -22.34 -24.55 1.51
N PHE A 115 -23.07 -25.55 1.02
CA PHE A 115 -24.33 -26.01 1.61
C PHE A 115 -24.20 -27.48 2.03
N LEU A 116 -24.78 -27.82 3.19
CA LEU A 116 -24.87 -29.20 3.62
C LEU A 116 -26.07 -29.87 2.95
N ASN A 117 -25.84 -30.96 2.22
CA ASN A 117 -26.87 -31.79 1.60
C ASN A 117 -26.80 -33.21 2.20
N GLY A 118 -27.50 -33.42 3.32
CA GLY A 118 -27.40 -34.64 4.11
C GLY A 118 -25.99 -34.77 4.72
N ASP A 119 -25.25 -35.81 4.33
CA ASP A 119 -23.88 -36.07 4.78
C ASP A 119 -22.80 -35.52 3.82
N SER A 120 -23.19 -34.84 2.74
CA SER A 120 -22.27 -34.27 1.75
C SER A 120 -22.28 -32.74 1.77
N VAL A 121 -21.17 -32.13 1.36
CA VAL A 121 -21.04 -30.66 1.23
C VAL A 121 -20.99 -30.30 -0.26
N GLU A 122 -21.90 -29.44 -0.68
CA GLU A 122 -21.97 -28.91 -2.04
C GLU A 122 -21.42 -27.49 -2.09
N MET A 123 -20.60 -27.18 -3.11
CA MET A 123 -20.11 -25.83 -3.38
C MET A 123 -20.93 -25.19 -4.48
N LYS A 124 -21.54 -24.04 -4.20
CA LYS A 124 -22.21 -23.20 -5.18
C LYS A 124 -21.31 -22.03 -5.58
N VAL A 125 -20.98 -21.96 -6.86
CA VAL A 125 -20.23 -20.87 -7.48
C VAL A 125 -21.22 -19.90 -8.13
N TYR A 126 -20.91 -18.61 -8.10
CA TYR A 126 -21.74 -17.55 -8.67
C TYR A 126 -20.96 -16.82 -9.76
N ASP A 127 -21.68 -16.21 -10.71
CA ASP A 127 -21.08 -15.48 -11.82
C ASP A 127 -20.26 -14.26 -11.36
N GLU A 128 -19.21 -13.91 -12.10
CA GLU A 128 -18.35 -12.74 -11.86
C GLU A 128 -19.05 -11.40 -12.21
N SER A 129 -20.23 -11.17 -11.64
CA SER A 129 -21.09 -10.02 -11.90
C SER A 129 -21.55 -9.35 -10.60
N SER A 130 -22.17 -8.17 -10.72
CA SER A 130 -22.74 -7.49 -9.54
C SER A 130 -23.87 -8.31 -8.94
N GLU A 131 -24.68 -8.95 -9.79
CA GLU A 131 -25.75 -9.86 -9.44
C GLU A 131 -25.19 -11.11 -8.72
N GLY A 132 -24.10 -11.68 -9.21
CA GLY A 132 -23.42 -12.81 -8.57
C GLY A 132 -22.88 -12.46 -7.18
N ILE A 133 -22.31 -11.26 -7.00
CA ILE A 133 -21.93 -10.77 -5.66
C ILE A 133 -23.16 -10.72 -4.74
N ILE A 134 -24.24 -10.08 -5.18
CA ILE A 134 -25.46 -9.91 -4.37
C ILE A 134 -26.05 -11.27 -3.99
N GLN A 135 -26.18 -12.18 -4.96
CA GLN A 135 -26.74 -13.51 -4.74
C GLN A 135 -25.85 -14.32 -3.78
N SER A 136 -24.53 -14.26 -3.95
CA SER A 136 -23.59 -14.96 -3.06
C SER A 136 -23.73 -14.52 -1.61
N TRP A 137 -24.05 -13.25 -1.36
CA TRP A 137 -24.29 -12.73 -0.01
C TRP A 137 -25.68 -13.07 0.50
N ALA A 138 -26.72 -12.93 -0.33
CA ALA A 138 -28.09 -13.23 0.05
C ALA A 138 -28.27 -14.70 0.49
N GLU A 139 -27.55 -15.62 -0.15
CA GLU A 139 -27.59 -17.05 0.17
C GLU A 139 -26.55 -17.48 1.22
N ARG A 140 -25.69 -16.58 1.73
CA ARG A 140 -24.62 -16.94 2.67
C ARG A 140 -25.11 -17.14 4.10
N ASP A 141 -26.26 -16.57 4.43
CA ASP A 141 -26.92 -16.69 5.75
C ASP A 141 -25.97 -16.42 6.93
N ILE A 142 -25.26 -15.28 6.89
CA ILE A 142 -24.40 -14.75 7.97
C ILE A 142 -25.01 -13.46 8.53
#